data_AF-A0AAD7PTD0-F1
#
_entry.id   AF-A0AAD7PTD0-F1
#
_cell.length_a   1.000
_cell.length_b   1.000
_cell.length_c   1.000
_cell.angle_alpha   90.00
_cell.angle_beta   90.00
_cell.angle_gamma   90.00
#
_symmetry.space_group_name_H-M   'P 1'
#
loop_
_entity.id
_entity.type
_entity.pdbx_description
1 polymer ?
#
loop_
_entity_poly.entity_id
_entity_poly.type
_entity_poly.pdbx_seq_one_letter_code
_entity_poly.pdbx_strand_id
1 'polypeptide(L)'
;MISLIMPPCDQISRVTEMLDDEIGTALNIESVLGAITSAQEMLKVYNEVPPNGLVLYSGTIVTEDGNEKVVAIHFEPFKPINASLYVCDDNFHTDALNELVESVE
;
A
#
# COMPACT_ATOMS: atom_id res chain seq x y z
N MET A 1 -2.26 -3.99 9.04
CA MET A 1 -1.26 -3.68 8.01
C MET A 1 -1.97 -3.42 6.69
N ILE A 2 -1.55 -2.40 5.95
CA ILE A 2 -2.19 -1.99 4.69
C ILE A 2 -1.34 -2.45 3.52
N SER A 3 -1.99 -3.14 2.58
CA SER A 3 -1.46 -3.55 1.30
C SER A 3 -2.26 -2.87 0.20
N LEU A 4 -1.59 -2.00 -0.57
CA LEU A 4 -2.19 -1.23 -1.64
C LEU A 4 -1.40 -1.47 -2.93
N ILE A 5 -2.13 -1.81 -4.00
CA ILE A 5 -1.59 -2.02 -5.34
C ILE A 5 -2.46 -1.25 -6.31
N MET A 6 -1.81 -0.38 -7.10
CA MET A 6 -2.44 0.42 -8.14
C MET A 6 -1.91 -0.02 -9.51
N PRO A 7 -2.78 -0.46 -10.43
CA PRO A 7 -2.37 -0.76 -11.79
C PRO A 7 -2.01 0.53 -12.56
N PRO A 8 -1.28 0.42 -13.68
CA PRO A 8 -1.00 1.58 -14.50
C PRO A 8 -2.30 2.22 -15.01
N CYS A 9 -2.28 3.53 -15.21
CA CYS A 9 -3.44 4.36 -15.55
C CYS A 9 -4.52 4.48 -14.45
N ASP A 10 -4.32 3.94 -13.24
CA ASP A 10 -5.21 4.24 -12.11
C ASP A 10 -4.98 5.69 -11.61
N GLN A 11 -5.93 6.21 -10.84
CA GLN A 11 -5.91 7.58 -10.34
C GLN A 11 -5.49 7.63 -8.88
N ILE A 12 -4.39 8.33 -8.58
CA ILE A 12 -3.92 8.57 -7.19
C ILE A 12 -5.03 9.23 -6.35
N SER A 13 -5.78 10.17 -6.94
CA SER A 13 -6.87 10.88 -6.25
C SER A 13 -7.95 9.92 -5.74
N ARG A 14 -8.36 8.94 -6.57
CA ARG A 14 -9.37 7.95 -6.20
C ARG A 14 -8.94 7.14 -4.98
N VAL A 15 -7.69 6.71 -4.94
CA VAL A 15 -7.16 5.96 -3.79
C VAL A 15 -7.00 6.87 -2.57
N THR A 16 -6.60 8.11 -2.77
CA THR A 16 -6.49 9.10 -1.68
C THR A 16 -7.85 9.36 -1.03
N GLU A 17 -8.91 9.51 -1.83
CA GLU A 17 -10.30 9.65 -1.36
C GLU A 17 -10.76 8.40 -0.61
N MET A 18 -10.47 7.20 -1.12
CA MET A 18 -10.76 5.94 -0.41
C MET A 18 -10.08 5.88 0.97
N LEU A 19 -8.81 6.29 1.05
CA LEU A 19 -8.07 6.32 2.31
C LEU A 19 -8.62 7.37 3.28
N ASP A 20 -9.13 8.49 2.78
CA ASP A 20 -9.76 9.54 3.59
C ASP A 20 -11.08 9.07 4.22
N ASP A 21 -11.91 8.37 3.43
CA ASP A 21 -13.16 7.75 3.91
C ASP A 21 -12.88 6.66 4.96
N GLU A 22 -11.82 5.86 4.74
CA GLU A 22 -11.35 4.88 5.71
C GLU A 22 -10.80 5.54 6.98
N ILE A 23 -10.13 6.70 6.93
CA ILE A 23 -9.75 7.45 8.14
C ILE A 23 -11.01 7.90 8.91
N GLY A 24 -12.03 8.36 8.20
CA GLY A 24 -13.29 8.80 8.79
C GLY A 24 -14.09 7.66 9.44
N THR A 25 -13.95 6.45 8.92
CA THR A 25 -14.70 5.25 9.35
C THR A 25 -13.89 4.33 10.28
N ALA A 26 -12.56 4.39 10.22
CA ALA A 26 -11.67 3.54 11.00
C ALA A 26 -11.92 3.76 12.49
N LEU A 27 -12.47 2.72 13.12
CA LEU A 27 -12.82 2.66 14.53
C LEU A 27 -11.56 2.69 15.42
N ASN A 28 -10.94 3.86 15.56
CA ASN A 28 -10.04 4.22 16.67
C ASN A 28 -8.91 3.22 17.01
N ILE A 29 -8.46 2.39 16.07
CA ILE A 29 -7.27 1.55 16.22
C ILE A 29 -6.08 2.38 15.74
N GLU A 30 -5.31 2.92 16.68
CA GLU A 30 -4.17 3.81 16.43
C GLU A 30 -3.20 3.26 15.36
N SER A 31 -3.01 1.94 15.32
CA SER A 31 -2.15 1.26 14.34
C SER A 31 -2.66 1.35 12.90
N VAL A 32 -3.98 1.36 12.68
CA VAL A 32 -4.58 1.46 11.33
C VAL A 32 -4.50 2.91 10.85
N LEU A 33 -4.86 3.87 11.70
CA LEU A 33 -4.79 5.29 11.38
C LEU A 33 -3.36 5.72 10.99
N GLY A 34 -2.36 5.31 11.77
CA GLY A 34 -0.95 5.61 11.45
C GLY A 34 -0.49 5.02 10.12
N ALA A 35 -0.98 3.83 9.77
CA ALA A 35 -0.69 3.20 8.48
C ALA A 35 -1.37 3.95 7.32
N ILE A 36 -2.63 4.37 7.46
CA ILE A 36 -3.34 5.11 6.42
C ILE A 36 -2.70 6.49 6.20
N THR A 37 -2.42 7.23 7.27
CA THR A 37 -1.76 8.54 7.17
C THR A 37 -0.39 8.41 6.50
N SER A 38 0.40 7.39 6.86
CA SER A 38 1.68 7.12 6.20
C SER A 38 1.50 6.80 4.72
N ALA A 39 0.46 6.04 4.35
CA ALA A 39 0.16 5.74 2.95
C ALA A 39 -0.22 7.00 2.16
N GLN A 40 -1.06 7.87 2.73
CA GLN A 40 -1.45 9.14 2.10
C GLN A 40 -0.25 10.07 1.88
N GLU A 41 0.65 10.19 2.85
CA GLU A 41 1.88 10.99 2.71
C GLU A 41 2.75 10.47 1.54
N MET A 42 2.87 9.14 1.38
CA MET A 42 3.59 8.55 0.26
C MET A 42 2.89 8.81 -1.08
N LEU A 43 1.56 8.71 -1.13
CA LEU A 43 0.80 8.99 -2.35
C LEU A 43 0.93 10.44 -2.81
N LYS A 44 1.08 11.41 -1.90
CA LYS A 44 1.33 12.82 -2.24
C LYS A 44 2.65 13.05 -2.99
N VAL A 45 3.62 12.15 -2.84
CA VAL A 45 4.91 12.23 -3.55
C VAL A 45 4.74 11.87 -5.04
N TYR A 46 3.69 11.12 -5.38
CA TYR A 46 3.37 10.70 -6.74
C TYR A 46 2.33 11.64 -7.37
N ASN A 47 2.72 12.32 -8.45
CA ASN A 47 1.76 13.11 -9.24
C ASN A 47 0.83 12.21 -10.09
N GLU A 48 1.33 11.05 -10.51
CA GLU A 48 0.62 10.05 -11.30
C GLU A 48 1.11 8.64 -10.95
N VAL A 49 0.30 7.63 -11.26
CA VAL A 49 0.72 6.23 -11.09
C VAL A 49 1.81 5.92 -12.14
N PRO A 50 2.95 5.33 -11.74
CA PRO A 50 4.01 4.95 -12.66
C PRO A 50 3.53 3.98 -13.77
N PRO A 51 4.26 3.88 -14.90
CA PRO A 51 3.83 3.10 -16.05
C PRO A 51 3.72 1.59 -15.78
N ASN A 52 4.40 1.06 -14.77
CA ASN A 52 4.23 -0.33 -14.34
C ASN A 52 3.23 -0.51 -13.18
N GLY A 53 2.64 0.57 -12.68
CA GLY A 53 1.82 0.59 -11.47
C GLY A 53 2.59 1.05 -10.23
N LEU A 54 1.91 1.06 -9.09
CA LEU A 54 2.46 1.45 -7.80
C LEU A 54 2.10 0.40 -6.75
N VAL A 55 3.09 -0.04 -6.00
CA VAL A 55 2.89 -0.87 -4.82
C VAL A 55 3.19 -0.04 -3.58
N LEU A 56 2.34 -0.16 -2.57
CA LEU A 56 2.49 0.48 -1.28
C LEU A 56 2.12 -0.47 -0.15
N TYR A 57 3.04 -0.61 0.80
CA TYR A 57 2.86 -1.35 2.05
C TYR A 57 3.08 -0.42 3.22
N SER A 58 2.09 -0.30 4.10
CA SER A 58 2.15 0.58 5.26
C SER A 58 1.63 -0.12 6.50
N GLY A 59 2.38 -0.11 7.60
CA GLY A 59 1.96 -0.74 8.85
C GLY A 59 3.04 -0.74 9.92
N THR A 60 2.65 -1.10 11.14
CA THR A 60 3.58 -1.29 12.25
C THR A 60 4.02 -2.74 12.32
N ILE A 61 5.32 -3.00 12.31
CA ILE A 61 5.90 -4.33 12.55
C ILE A 61 6.67 -4.33 13.87
N VAL A 62 6.75 -5.49 14.52
CA VAL A 62 7.60 -5.67 15.69
C VAL A 62 8.96 -6.18 15.23
N THR A 63 10.02 -5.47 15.57
CA THR A 63 11.41 -5.85 15.26
C THR A 63 11.89 -6.97 16.20
N GLU A 64 12.98 -7.66 15.84
CA GLU A 64 13.56 -8.74 16.67
C GLU A 64 13.92 -8.27 18.10
N ASP A 65 14.17 -6.98 18.28
CA ASP A 65 14.48 -6.34 19.56
C ASP A 65 13.21 -6.06 20.41
N GLY A 66 12.02 -6.42 19.92
CA GLY A 66 10.73 -6.18 20.58
C GLY A 66 10.15 -4.77 20.39
N ASN A 67 10.84 -3.90 19.65
CA ASN A 67 10.37 -2.54 19.39
C ASN A 67 9.39 -2.49 18.22
N GLU A 68 8.33 -1.70 18.38
CA GLU A 68 7.39 -1.36 17.30
C GLU A 68 8.04 -0.39 16.31
N LYS A 69 8.01 -0.74 15.02
CA LYS A 69 8.53 0.07 13.94
C LYS A 69 7.43 0.28 12.89
N VAL A 70 7.11 1.54 12.63
CA VAL A 70 6.29 1.91 11.48
C VAL A 70 7.11 1.72 10.22
N VAL A 71 6.57 0.95 9.28
CA VAL A 71 7.15 0.65 7.98
C VAL A 71 6.21 1.17 6.92
N ALA A 72 6.76 1.99 6.03
CA ALA A 72 6.10 2.45 4.82
C ALA A 72 7.04 2.19 3.65
N ILE A 73 6.69 1.24 2.80
CA ILE A 73 7.45 0.81 1.63
C ILE A 73 6.60 1.11 0.41
N HIS A 74 7.17 1.77 -0.59
CA HIS A 74 6.50 2.00 -1.86
C HIS A 74 7.52 1.87 -2.99
N PHE A 75 7.09 1.30 -4.11
CA PHE A 75 7.94 1.12 -5.28
C PHE A 75 7.12 0.88 -6.54
N GLU A 76 7.75 1.15 -7.69
CA GLU A 76 7.25 0.74 -8.99
C GLU A 76 7.72 -0.70 -9.27
N PRO A 77 6.82 -1.64 -9.63
CA PRO A 77 7.21 -3.01 -9.97
C PRO A 77 7.98 -3.06 -11.31
N PHE A 78 8.75 -4.13 -11.51
CA PHE A 78 9.60 -4.30 -12.71
C PHE A 78 8.81 -4.62 -14.00
N LYS A 79 7.54 -5.02 -13.86
CA LYS A 79 6.58 -5.31 -14.95
C LYS A 79 5.23 -4.67 -14.60
N PRO A 80 4.41 -4.31 -15.60
CA PRO A 80 3.10 -3.72 -15.36
C PRO A 80 2.19 -4.67 -14.59
N ILE A 81 1.72 -4.22 -13.43
CA ILE A 81 0.78 -4.95 -12.59
C ILE A 81 -0.66 -4.65 -13.03
N ASN A 82 -1.42 -5.67 -13.41
CA ASN A 82 -2.84 -5.50 -13.80
C ASN A 82 -3.81 -5.72 -12.63
N ALA A 83 -3.29 -5.84 -11.41
CA ALA A 83 -4.07 -6.01 -10.21
C ALA A 83 -4.35 -4.65 -9.53
N SER A 84 -5.54 -4.49 -8.98
CA SER A 84 -5.88 -3.43 -8.04
C SER A 84 -6.24 -4.08 -6.72
N LEU A 85 -5.51 -3.75 -5.66
CA LEU A 85 -5.68 -4.36 -4.34
C LEU A 85 -5.67 -3.26 -3.28
N TYR A 86 -6.64 -3.29 -2.39
CA TYR A 86 -6.61 -2.57 -1.13
C TYR A 86 -7.09 -3.52 -0.04
N VAL A 87 -6.20 -3.85 0.90
CA VAL A 87 -6.49 -4.76 2.01
C VAL A 87 -5.85 -4.23 3.28
N CYS A 88 -6.62 -4.21 4.37
CA CYS A 88 -6.12 -4.01 5.72
C CYS A 88 -6.26 -5.32 6.50
N ASP A 89 -5.14 -6.01 6.75
CA ASP A 89 -5.09 -7.32 7.42
C ASP A 89 -3.89 -7.37 8.40
N ASP A 90 -3.73 -8.42 9.20
CA ASP A 90 -2.60 -8.63 10.10
C ASP A 90 -1.26 -8.83 9.35
N ASN A 91 -1.31 -9.19 8.05
CA ASN A 91 -0.14 -9.44 7.21
C ASN A 91 -0.16 -8.60 5.93
N PHE A 92 1.01 -8.41 5.31
CA PHE A 92 1.10 -7.80 3.98
C PHE A 92 0.79 -8.81 2.88
N HIS A 93 -0.09 -8.43 1.96
CA HIS A 93 -0.49 -9.24 0.81
C HIS A 93 0.42 -8.95 -0.39
N THR A 94 1.22 -9.95 -0.76
CA THR A 94 2.18 -9.87 -1.88
C THR A 94 1.82 -10.81 -3.04
N ASP A 95 0.63 -11.41 -3.04
CA ASP A 95 0.21 -12.40 -4.04
C ASP A 95 0.34 -11.87 -5.47
N ALA A 96 -0.15 -10.66 -5.73
CA ALA A 96 -0.07 -10.05 -7.06
C ALA A 96 1.37 -9.76 -7.51
N LEU A 97 2.32 -9.60 -6.58
CA LEU A 97 3.74 -9.48 -6.90
C LEU A 97 4.39 -10.84 -7.15
N ASN A 98 4.00 -11.87 -6.41
CA ASN A 98 4.48 -13.24 -6.65
C ASN A 98 4.07 -13.69 -8.05
N GLU A 99 2.81 -13.47 -8.45
CA GLU A 99 2.33 -13.79 -9.80
C GLU A 99 3.15 -13.09 -10.90
N LEU A 100 3.56 -11.83 -10.67
CA LEU A 100 4.42 -11.09 -11.60
C LEU A 100 5.81 -11.70 -11.74
N VAL A 101 6.41 -12.13 -10.63
CA VAL A 101 7.73 -12.77 -10.58
C VAL A 101 7.69 -14.17 -11.20
N GLU A 102 6.64 -14.94 -10.93
CA GLU A 102 6.44 -16.27 -11.53
C GLU A 102 6.18 -16.18 -13.04
N SER A 103 5.54 -15.11 -13.51
CA SER A 103 5.37 -14.83 -14.95
C SER A 103 6.67 -14.41 -15.67
N VAL A 104 7.84 -14.52 -15.03
CA VAL A 104 9.17 -14.26 -15.64
C VAL A 104 9.82 -15.53 -16.21
N GLU A 105 9.12 -16.67 -16.21
CA GLU A 105 9.58 -17.88 -16.91
C GLU A 105 9.75 -17.73 -18.43
#